data_AF-A0A1Q9N3Z0-F1
#
_entry.id   AF-A0A1Q9N3Z0-F1
#
_cell.length_a   1.000
_cell.length_b   1.000
_cell.length_c   1.000
_cell.angle_alpha   90.00
_cell.angle_beta   90.00
_cell.angle_gamma   90.00
#
_symmetry.space_group_name_H-M   'P 1'
#
loop_
_entity.id
_entity.type
_entity.pdbx_description
1 polymer ?
#
loop_
_entity_poly.entity_id
_entity_poly.type
_entity_poly.pdbx_seq_one_letter_code
_entity_poly.pdbx_strand_id
1 'polypeptide(L)'
;MFDERLKEYLGKDFELLKKPTIYYTKKEKFRILQAIVLMFGGESRGDLIILFFDKDDTERMDIVESSIESLLDVAVSTSYNEEQKHWEIIITDFKK
;
A
#
# COMPACT_ATOMS: atom_id res chain seq x y z
N MET A 1 -6.18 -11.43 10.73
CA MET A 1 -7.19 -10.72 9.90
C MET A 1 -6.55 -9.99 8.72
N PHE A 2 -5.47 -9.21 8.91
CA PHE A 2 -4.75 -8.55 7.80
C PHE A 2 -4.13 -9.56 6.81
N ASP A 3 -3.37 -10.54 7.32
CA ASP A 3 -2.67 -11.54 6.49
C ASP A 3 -3.59 -12.44 5.66
N GLU A 4 -4.77 -12.79 6.18
CA GLU A 4 -5.75 -13.63 5.46
C GLU A 4 -6.33 -12.89 4.25
N ARG A 5 -6.72 -11.62 4.43
CA ARG A 5 -7.20 -10.77 3.32
C ARG A 5 -6.06 -10.51 2.33
N LEU A 6 -4.85 -10.22 2.81
CA LEU A 6 -3.70 -10.01 1.93
C LEU A 6 -3.39 -11.25 1.09
N LYS A 7 -3.54 -12.44 1.66
CA LYS A 7 -3.42 -13.72 0.95
C LYS A 7 -4.49 -13.90 -0.12
N GLU A 8 -5.72 -13.43 0.09
CA GLU A 8 -6.77 -13.47 -0.94
C GLU A 8 -6.42 -12.61 -2.15
N TYR A 9 -5.89 -11.40 -1.94
CA TYR A 9 -5.51 -10.50 -3.04
C TYR A 9 -4.21 -10.91 -3.74
N LEU A 10 -3.22 -11.41 -3.00
CA LEU A 10 -1.94 -11.86 -3.58
C LEU A 10 -2.00 -13.27 -4.17
N GLY A 11 -2.88 -14.14 -3.66
CA GLY A 11 -2.95 -15.54 -4.07
C GLY A 11 -1.58 -16.24 -3.97
N LYS A 12 -1.04 -16.68 -5.11
CA LYS A 12 0.28 -17.34 -5.18
C LYS A 12 1.45 -16.39 -4.87
N ASP A 13 1.27 -15.09 -5.09
CA ASP A 13 2.27 -14.08 -4.80
C ASP A 13 2.40 -13.82 -3.28
N PHE A 14 1.55 -14.40 -2.44
CA PHE A 14 1.68 -14.32 -0.98
C PHE A 14 3.00 -14.94 -0.48
N GLU A 15 3.53 -15.94 -1.20
CA GLU A 15 4.83 -16.54 -0.92
C GLU A 15 5.99 -15.53 -1.07
N LEU A 16 5.79 -14.43 -1.80
CA LEU A 16 6.76 -13.34 -1.87
C LEU A 16 7.02 -12.71 -0.50
N LEU A 17 6.06 -12.75 0.43
CA LEU A 17 6.22 -12.18 1.77
C LEU A 17 7.19 -12.98 2.66
N LYS A 18 7.62 -14.18 2.22
CA LYS A 18 8.57 -15.02 2.96
C LYS A 18 10.03 -14.66 2.70
N LYS A 19 10.31 -13.95 1.61
CA LYS A 19 11.67 -13.48 1.31
C LYS A 19 11.89 -12.09 1.94
N PRO A 20 13.13 -11.71 2.29
CA PRO A 20 13.40 -10.37 2.79
C PRO A 20 13.08 -9.29 1.76
N THR A 21 12.50 -8.17 2.22
CA THR A 21 12.04 -7.05 1.39
C THR A 21 13.13 -6.42 0.51
N ILE A 22 14.39 -6.46 0.96
CA ILE A 22 15.57 -6.01 0.21
C ILE A 22 15.80 -6.76 -1.11
N TYR A 23 15.17 -7.94 -1.28
CA TYR A 23 15.25 -8.75 -2.52
C TYR A 23 14.00 -8.62 -3.38
N TYR A 24 13.11 -7.67 -3.08
CA TYR A 24 11.92 -7.46 -3.88
C TYR A 24 12.28 -6.58 -5.07
N THR A 25 12.03 -7.11 -6.26
CA THR A 25 12.04 -6.28 -7.47
C THR A 25 10.95 -5.21 -7.38
N LYS A 26 11.13 -4.10 -8.11
CA LYS A 26 10.08 -3.07 -8.26
C LYS A 26 8.71 -3.65 -8.62
N LYS A 27 8.65 -4.68 -9.46
CA LYS A 27 7.38 -5.33 -9.88
C LYS A 27 6.70 -6.06 -8.72
N GLU A 28 7.47 -6.75 -7.88
CA GLU A 28 6.93 -7.49 -6.74
C GLU A 28 6.47 -6.54 -5.63
N LYS A 29 7.27 -5.51 -5.33
CA LYS A 29 6.86 -4.43 -4.43
C LYS A 29 5.54 -3.79 -4.90
N PHE A 30 5.39 -3.57 -6.20
CA PHE A 30 4.16 -3.00 -6.77
C PHE A 30 2.95 -3.93 -6.66
N ARG A 31 3.13 -5.26 -6.79
CA ARG A 31 2.05 -6.23 -6.60
C ARG A 31 1.56 -6.25 -5.15
N ILE A 32 2.50 -6.26 -4.21
CA ILE A 32 2.19 -6.20 -2.76
C ILE A 32 1.45 -4.90 -2.46
N LEU A 33 1.92 -3.78 -3.02
CA LEU A 33 1.26 -2.50 -2.88
C LEU A 33 -0.18 -2.52 -3.39
N GLN A 34 -0.39 -3.01 -4.62
CA GLN A 34 -1.73 -3.11 -5.20
C GLN A 34 -2.67 -3.97 -4.34
N ALA A 35 -2.17 -5.07 -3.77
CA ALA A 35 -2.96 -5.92 -2.89
C ALA A 35 -3.37 -5.18 -1.61
N ILE A 36 -2.44 -4.46 -0.96
CA ILE A 36 -2.75 -3.62 0.22
C ILE A 36 -3.83 -2.61 -0.15
N VAL A 37 -3.63 -1.85 -1.23
CA VAL A 37 -4.56 -0.81 -1.67
C VAL A 37 -5.96 -1.36 -1.95
N LEU A 38 -6.05 -2.51 -2.63
CA LEU A 38 -7.34 -3.17 -2.91
C LEU A 38 -8.05 -3.68 -1.66
N MET A 39 -7.32 -4.16 -0.63
CA MET A 39 -7.93 -4.56 0.65
C MET A 39 -8.68 -3.43 1.34
N PHE A 40 -8.21 -2.21 1.12
CA PHE A 40 -8.72 -0.97 1.66
C PHE A 40 -9.68 -0.24 0.70
N GLY A 41 -9.99 -0.83 -0.47
CA GLY A 41 -10.91 -0.25 -1.44
C GLY A 41 -10.35 0.95 -2.20
N GLY A 42 -9.02 1.10 -2.25
CA GLY A 42 -8.35 2.15 -2.99
C GLY A 42 -7.98 1.79 -4.42
N GLU A 43 -7.33 2.75 -5.08
CA GLU A 43 -6.80 2.64 -6.45
C GLU A 43 -5.31 3.01 -6.49
N SER A 44 -4.58 2.49 -7.46
CA SER A 44 -3.19 2.92 -7.74
C SER A 44 -3.07 3.45 -9.16
N ARG A 45 -2.37 4.58 -9.32
CA ARG A 45 -2.09 5.26 -10.59
C ARG A 45 -0.59 5.52 -10.70
N GLY A 46 0.15 4.50 -11.15
CA GLY A 46 1.61 4.56 -11.11
C GLY A 46 2.10 4.57 -9.66
N ASP A 47 2.93 5.55 -9.31
CA ASP A 47 3.49 5.68 -7.95
C ASP A 47 2.55 6.44 -6.97
N LEU A 48 1.37 6.86 -7.44
CA LEU A 48 0.31 7.48 -6.65
C LEU A 48 -0.73 6.42 -6.23
N ILE A 49 -1.12 6.43 -4.98
CA ILE A 49 -2.20 5.64 -4.42
C ILE A 49 -3.31 6.57 -3.98
N ILE A 50 -4.55 6.17 -4.23
CA ILE A 50 -5.76 6.91 -3.87
C ILE A 50 -6.59 6.03 -2.94
N LEU A 51 -6.97 6.55 -1.77
CA LEU A 51 -7.83 5.88 -0.79
C LEU A 51 -9.04 6.75 -0.50
N PHE A 52 -10.24 6.17 -0.59
CA PHE A 52 -11.51 6.91 -0.44
C PHE A 52 -12.00 6.95 1.02
N PHE A 53 -11.09 7.08 1.96
CA PHE A 53 -11.45 7.26 3.37
C PHE A 53 -11.87 8.70 3.64
N ASP A 54 -12.69 8.89 4.67
CA ASP A 54 -13.01 10.23 5.16
C ASP A 54 -11.74 10.92 5.69
N LYS A 55 -11.73 12.25 5.67
CA LYS A 55 -10.58 13.04 6.14
C LYS A 55 -10.23 12.76 7.61
N ASP A 56 -11.24 12.50 8.44
CA ASP A 56 -11.05 12.30 9.87
C ASP A 56 -10.64 10.85 10.22
N ASP A 57 -10.64 9.96 9.22
CA ASP A 57 -10.34 8.52 9.33
C ASP A 57 -8.84 8.23 9.34
N THR A 58 -8.14 8.99 10.17
CA THR A 58 -6.67 8.96 10.32
C THR A 58 -6.18 7.60 10.83
N GLU A 59 -6.96 6.90 11.66
CA GLU A 59 -6.60 5.56 12.16
C GLU A 59 -6.45 4.54 11.02
N ARG A 60 -7.39 4.52 10.06
CA ARG A 60 -7.28 3.63 8.90
C ARG A 60 -6.12 4.04 8.01
N MET A 61 -5.86 5.34 7.86
CA MET A 61 -4.70 5.82 7.11
C MET A 61 -3.38 5.39 7.73
N ASP A 62 -3.22 5.53 9.05
CA ASP A 62 -2.01 5.14 9.78
C ASP A 62 -1.71 3.63 9.61
N ILE A 63 -2.77 2.80 9.58
CA ILE A 63 -2.63 1.35 9.32
C ILE A 63 -2.14 1.10 7.90
N VAL A 64 -2.67 1.81 6.89
CA VAL A 64 -2.23 1.63 5.50
C VAL A 64 -0.79 2.07 5.32
N GLU A 65 -0.46 3.26 5.85
CA GLU A 65 0.90 3.81 5.85
C GLU A 65 1.88 2.83 6.48
N SER A 66 1.64 2.42 7.72
CA SER A 66 2.49 1.45 8.43
C SER A 66 2.62 0.11 7.68
N SER A 67 1.55 -0.36 7.04
CA SER A 67 1.56 -1.61 6.26
C SER A 67 2.44 -1.49 5.01
N ILE A 68 2.37 -0.35 4.31
CA ILE A 68 3.19 -0.12 3.11
C ILE A 68 4.65 0.02 3.49
N GLU A 69 4.96 0.85 4.50
CA GLU A 69 6.34 1.08 4.93
C GLU A 69 6.99 -0.20 5.45
N SER A 70 6.29 -0.96 6.30
CA SER A 70 6.82 -2.21 6.87
C SER A 70 7.03 -3.32 5.84
N LEU A 71 6.08 -3.51 4.90
CA LEU A 71 6.15 -4.59 3.92
C LEU A 71 7.07 -4.29 2.75
N LEU A 72 7.25 -3.02 2.37
CA LEU A 72 8.02 -2.62 1.20
C LEU A 72 9.36 -1.99 1.52
N ASP A 73 9.63 -1.69 2.80
CA ASP A 73 10.84 -1.01 3.27
C ASP A 73 11.05 0.31 2.51
N VAL A 74 9.98 1.12 2.49
CA VAL A 74 9.91 2.42 1.81
C VAL A 74 9.37 3.47 2.75
N ALA A 75 9.68 4.73 2.47
CA ALA A 75 8.97 5.86 3.06
C ALA A 75 7.81 6.28 2.16
N VAL A 76 6.71 6.71 2.77
CA VAL A 76 5.57 7.28 2.05
C VAL A 76 5.27 8.70 2.51
N SER A 77 4.59 9.46 1.65
CA SER A 77 4.03 10.76 1.98
C SER A 77 2.53 10.69 1.78
N THR A 78 1.76 11.05 2.80
CA THR A 78 0.30 11.03 2.78
C THR A 78 -0.27 12.45 2.82
N SER A 79 -1.32 12.70 2.03
CA SER A 79 -2.03 13.99 2.03
C SER A 79 -3.48 13.81 1.64
N TYR A 80 -4.39 14.59 2.24
CA TYR A 80 -5.80 14.58 1.86
C TYR A 80 -6.09 15.61 0.76
N ASN A 81 -6.70 15.18 -0.32
CA ASN A 81 -7.20 16.03 -1.39
C ASN A 81 -8.65 16.45 -1.08
N GLU A 82 -8.83 17.69 -0.62
CA GLU A 82 -10.14 18.25 -0.25
C GLU A 82 -11.11 18.35 -1.44
N GLU A 83 -10.60 18.63 -2.64
CA GLU A 83 -11.42 18.83 -3.84
C GLU A 83 -12.03 17.51 -4.30
N GLN A 84 -11.22 16.45 -4.31
CA GLN A 84 -11.62 15.12 -4.78
C GLN A 84 -12.07 14.19 -3.65
N LYS A 85 -11.95 14.64 -2.39
CA LYS A 85 -12.34 13.94 -1.16
C LYS A 85 -11.71 12.55 -1.01
N HIS A 86 -10.40 12.47 -1.21
CA HIS A 86 -9.64 11.23 -1.03
C HIS A 86 -8.30 11.49 -0.38
N TRP A 87 -7.68 10.44 0.13
CA TRP A 87 -6.29 10.44 0.55
C TRP A 87 -5.39 10.03 -0.61
N GLU A 88 -4.28 10.74 -0.75
CA GLU A 88 -3.21 10.47 -1.69
C GLU A 88 -1.99 9.96 -0.93
N ILE A 89 -1.46 8.81 -1.31
CA ILE A 89 -0.18 8.30 -0.81
C ILE A 89 0.82 8.28 -1.98
N ILE A 90 1.93 8.97 -1.81
CA ILE A 90 3.04 8.99 -2.77
C ILE A 90 4.20 8.20 -2.17
N ILE A 91 4.71 7.23 -2.93
CA ILE A 91 5.86 6.43 -2.50
C ILE A 91 7.13 7.10 -3.00
N THR A 92 7.98 7.55 -2.07
CA THR A 92 9.15 8.36 -2.41
C THR A 92 10.39 7.55 -2.75
N ASP A 93 10.45 6.25 -2.43
CA ASP A 93 11.69 5.47 -2.59
C ASP A 93 11.49 3.99 -2.93
N PHE A 94 10.98 3.67 -4.12
CA PHE A 94 11.08 2.31 -4.69
C PHE A 94 12.54 2.00 -5.06
N LYS A 95 13.40 1.70 -4.08
CA LYS A 95 14.72 1.13 -4.38
C LYS A 95 14.59 -0.30 -4.88
N LYS A 96 15.49 -0.63 -5.80
CA LYS A 96 15.44 -1.68 -6.83
C LYS A 96 15.29 -3.10 -6.30
#